data_AF-A0A658IP32-F1
#
_entry.id   AF-A0A658IP32-F1
#
_cell.length_a   1.000
_cell.length_b   1.000
_cell.length_c   1.000
_cell.angle_alpha   90.00
_cell.angle_beta   90.00
_cell.angle_gamma   90.00
#
_symmetry.space_group_name_H-M   'P 1'
#
loop_
_entity.id
_entity.type
_entity.pdbx_description
1 polymer ?
#
loop_
_entity_poly.entity_id
_entity_poly.type
_entity_poly.pdbx_seq_one_letter_code
_entity_poly.pdbx_strand_id
1 'polypeptide(L)' 'MQSQITINHQKLIAAQSKAVIARFLGDGHMWKQATEEMKSAINFPWYRKK' A
#
# COMPACT_ATOMS: atom_id res chain seq x y z
N MET A 1 7.94 -23.50 -5.94
CA MET A 1 8.73 -22.35 -5.46
C MET A 1 7.78 -21.30 -4.92
N GLN A 2 7.68 -21.15 -3.60
CA GLN A 2 6.97 -20.01 -3.02
C GLN A 2 7.83 -18.78 -3.28
N SER A 3 7.42 -17.92 -4.21
CA SER A 3 7.99 -16.58 -4.35
C SER A 3 7.71 -15.84 -3.05
N GLN A 4 8.68 -15.80 -2.14
CA GLN A 4 8.61 -14.97 -0.94
C GLN A 4 8.35 -13.53 -1.42
N ILE A 5 7.13 -13.06 -1.20
CA ILE A 5 6.80 -11.65 -1.39
C ILE A 5 7.60 -10.91 -0.33
N THR A 6 8.70 -10.29 -0.72
CA THR A 6 9.48 -9.43 0.16
C THR A 6 8.65 -8.19 0.46
N ILE A 7 7.92 -8.20 1.58
CA ILE A 7 7.14 -7.07 2.04
C ILE A 7 8.07 -6.07 2.71
N ASN A 8 8.05 -4.82 2.25
CA ASN A 8 8.69 -3.74 2.99
C ASN A 8 7.76 -3.30 4.13
N HIS A 9 7.97 -3.87 5.31
CA HIS A 9 7.14 -3.61 6.50
C HIS A 9 7.13 -2.15 6.93
N GLN A 10 8.27 -1.46 6.87
CA GLN A 10 8.35 -0.03 7.24
C GLN A 10 7.50 0.83 6.30
N LYS A 11 7.60 0.58 4.99
CA LYS A 11 6.80 1.27 3.98
C LYS A 11 5.31 0.96 4.13
N LEU A 12 4.97 -0.28 4.47
CA LEU A 12 3.59 -0.69 4.71
C LEU A 12 2.96 0.03 5.91
N ILE A 13 3.68 0.11 7.03
CA ILE A 13 3.22 0.82 8.24
C ILE A 13 3.03 2.30 7.94
N ALA A 14 3.96 2.94 7.23
CA ALA A 14 3.84 4.34 6.85
C ALA A 14 2.58 4.60 5.99
N ALA A 15 2.34 3.75 5.00
CA ALA A 15 1.17 3.85 4.13
C ALA A 15 -0.15 3.61 4.90
N GLN A 16 -0.15 2.67 5.86
CA GLN A 16 -1.30 2.43 6.75
C GLN A 16 -1.62 3.64 7.63
N SER A 17 -0.60 4.25 8.24
CA SER A 17 -0.76 5.49 8.99
C SER A 17 -1.31 6.62 8.10
N LYS A 18 -0.81 6.74 6.87
CA LYS A 18 -1.31 7.71 5.88
C LYS A 18 -2.79 7.48 5.54
N ALA A 19 -3.24 6.24 5.40
CA ALA A 19 -4.64 5.92 5.16
C ALA A 19 -5.55 6.25 6.36
N VAL A 20 -5.06 6.08 7.60
CA VAL A 20 -5.79 6.49 8.81
C VAL A 20 -5.96 8.00 8.84
N ILE A 21 -4.90 8.77 8.54
CA ILE A 21 -4.96 10.23 8.46
C ILE A 21 -5.93 10.67 7.35
N ALA A 22 -5.84 10.07 6.15
CA ALA A 22 -6.73 10.37 5.04
C ALA A 22 -8.20 10.17 5.42
N ARG A 23 -8.51 9.10 6.16
CA ARG A 23 -9.87 8.83 6.65
C ARG A 23 -10.32 9.85 7.69
N PHE A 24 -9.44 10.27 8.59
CA PHE A 24 -9.74 11.31 9.57
C PHE A 24 -10.02 12.66 8.91
N LEU A 25 -9.27 13.03 7.87
CA LEU A 25 -9.43 14.27 7.13
C LEU A 25 -10.57 14.25 6.10
N GLY A 26 -11.05 13.06 5.72
CA GLY A 26 -11.99 12.90 4.59
C GLY A 26 -11.35 13.17 3.22
N ASP A 27 -10.02 13.08 3.11
CA ASP A 27 -9.28 13.35 1.88
C ASP A 27 -9.16 12.08 1.02
N GLY A 28 -10.01 11.98 0.00
CA GLY A 28 -10.02 10.87 -0.95
C GLY A 28 -8.76 10.77 -1.82
N HIS A 29 -8.07 11.88 -2.08
CA HIS A 29 -6.82 11.87 -2.85
C HIS A 29 -5.69 11.28 -2.01
N MET A 30 -5.59 11.68 -0.74
CA MET A 30 -4.63 11.09 0.20
C MET A 30 -4.89 9.61 0.44
N TRP A 31 -6.16 9.19 0.47
CA TRP A 31 -6.53 7.78 0.58
C TRP A 31 -6.08 6.96 -0.64
N LYS A 32 -6.27 7.48 -1.85
CA LYS A 32 -5.79 6.84 -3.08
C LYS A 32 -4.27 6.68 -3.06
N GLN A 33 -3.53 7.73 -2.69
CA GLN A 33 -2.07 7.68 -2.57
C GLN A 33 -1.60 6.63 -1.54
N ALA A 34 -2.21 6.61 -0.35
CA ALA A 34 -1.89 5.62 0.68
C ALA A 34 -2.10 4.19 0.16
N THR A 35 -3.15 3.97 -0.63
CA THR A 35 -3.46 2.66 -1.20
C THR A 35 -2.45 2.23 -2.27
N GLU A 36 -1.97 3.16 -3.10
CA GLU A 36 -0.89 2.91 -4.07
C GLU A 36 0.44 2.59 -3.38
N GLU A 37 0.75 3.31 -2.30
CA GLU A 37 1.94 3.07 -1.47
C GLU A 37 1.89 1.69 -0.79
N MET A 38 0.73 1.26 -0.28
CA MET A 38 0.54 -0.08 0.27
C MET A 38 0.79 -1.17 -0.78
N LYS A 39 0.25 -1.01 -1.99
CA LYS A 39 0.48 -1.95 -3.11
C LYS A 39 1.96 -2.04 -3.48
N SER A 40 2.66 -0.90 -3.48
CA SER A 40 4.10 -0.87 -3.68
C SER A 40 4.87 -1.56 -2.54
N ALA A 41 4.44 -1.40 -1.29
CA ALA A 41 5.09 -2.00 -0.13
C ALA A 41 4.99 -3.53 -0.11
N ILE A 42 3.89 -4.10 -0.60
CA ILE A 42 3.70 -5.55 -0.72
C ILE A 42 4.19 -6.11 -2.07
N ASN A 43 4.90 -5.30 -2.86
CA ASN A 43 5.35 -5.63 -4.21
C ASN A 43 4.25 -6.26 -5.08
N PHE A 44 3.04 -5.69 -5.01
CA PHE A 44 1.89 -6.23 -5.71
C PHE A 44 2.12 -6.11 -7.22
N PRO A 45 2.07 -7.20 -8.00
CA PRO A 45 2.29 -7.13 -9.43
C PRO A 45 1.16 -6.32 -10.08
N TRP A 46 1.53 -5.26 -10.81
CA TRP A 46 0.61 -4.43 -11.60
C TRP A 46 -0.18 -5.24 -12.62
N TYR A 47 0.39 -6.36 -13.06
CA TYR A 47 -0.23 -7.31 -13.95
C TYR A 47 -0.37 -8.67 -13.26
N ARG A 48 -1.60 -9.06 -12.91
CA ARG A 48 -1.88 -10.47 -12.60
C ARG A 48 -1.81 -11.22 -13.93
N LYS A 49 -0.71 -11.94 -14.20
CA LYS A 49 -0.72 -12.96 -15.26
C LYS A 49 -1.83 -13.96 -14.91
N LYS A 50 -2.79 -14.14 -15.82
CA LYS A 50 -3.78 -15.22 -15.73
C LYS A 50 -3.10 -16.57 -15.83
#